data_AF-A0A1Q3IXK0-F1
#
_entry.id   AF-A0A1Q3IXK0-F1
#
_cell.length_a   1.000
_cell.length_b   1.000
_cell.length_c   1.000
_cell.angle_alpha   90.00
_cell.angle_beta   90.00
_cell.angle_gamma   90.00
#
_symmetry.space_group_name_H-M   'P 1'
#
loop_
_entity.id
_entity.type
_entity.pdbx_description
1 polymer ?
#
loop_
_entity_poly.entity_id
_entity_poly.type
_entity_poly.pdbx_seq_one_letter_code
_entity_poly.pdbx_strand_id
1 'polypeptide(L)'
;MRALFLLPLLLVLAACQSLARTGPDGFGVGRGGIAAYERDGVFCRMEAQAPLDSDVRLQEATRYARNRAYNQLFARCMTERGHPPRSYWRNVLPGG
;
A
#
# COMPACT_ATOMS: atom_id res chain seq x y z
N MET A 1 18.60 -35.75 21.65
CA MET A 1 18.05 -35.40 20.32
C MET A 1 16.78 -34.56 20.47
N ARG A 2 16.87 -33.25 20.72
CA ARG A 2 15.70 -32.35 20.82
C ARG A 2 16.13 -30.91 20.52
N ALA A 3 16.42 -30.60 19.26
CA ALA A 3 16.76 -29.23 18.86
C ALA A 3 16.57 -28.97 17.35
N LEU A 4 15.40 -29.30 16.77
CA LEU A 4 15.13 -29.04 15.35
C LEU A 4 13.66 -28.68 15.05
N PHE A 5 12.92 -28.08 15.99
CA PHE A 5 11.48 -27.80 15.82
C PHE A 5 11.08 -26.31 15.69
N LEU A 6 12.05 -25.38 15.57
CA LEU A 6 11.75 -23.94 15.50
C LEU A 6 11.92 -23.31 14.10
N LEU A 7 12.36 -24.07 13.10
CA LEU A 7 12.60 -23.55 11.75
C LEU A 7 11.36 -23.21 10.90
N PRO A 8 10.16 -23.81 11.06
CA PRO A 8 9.06 -23.51 10.13
C PRO A 8 8.37 -22.18 10.45
N LEU A 9 8.58 -21.60 11.65
CA LEU A 9 7.91 -20.37 12.06
C LEU A 9 8.54 -19.10 11.42
N LEU A 10 9.83 -19.16 11.06
CA LEU A 10 10.54 -18.04 10.44
C LEU A 10 10.21 -17.86 8.95
N LEU A 11 9.70 -18.89 8.27
CA LEU A 11 9.31 -18.82 6.86
C LEU A 11 7.98 -18.08 6.63
N VAL A 12 7.12 -17.97 7.64
CA VAL A 12 5.84 -17.23 7.55
C VAL A 12 6.06 -15.71 7.64
N LEU A 13 7.14 -15.27 8.29
CA LEU A 13 7.52 -13.84 8.37
C LEU A 13 8.20 -13.35 7.07
N ALA A 14 8.64 -14.26 6.22
CA ALA A 14 9.20 -13.99 4.89
C ALA A 14 8.14 -14.06 3.78
N ALA A 15 6.85 -13.97 4.12
CA ALA A 15 5.83 -13.53 3.17
C ALA A 15 6.16 -12.09 2.79
N CYS A 16 7.06 -11.99 1.81
CA CYS A 16 7.54 -10.82 1.10
C CYS A 16 6.35 -9.93 0.79
N GLN A 17 6.09 -9.00 1.71
CA GLN A 17 5.42 -7.76 1.40
C GLN A 17 6.45 -6.99 0.59
N SER A 18 6.62 -7.41 -0.68
CA SER A 18 7.06 -6.50 -1.71
C SER A 18 6.16 -5.30 -1.52
N LEU A 19 6.76 -4.25 -0.95
CA LEU A 19 6.15 -2.96 -0.78
C LEU A 19 5.99 -2.45 -2.20
N ALA A 20 4.97 -2.99 -2.88
CA ALA A 20 4.53 -2.55 -4.16
C ALA A 20 4.33 -1.05 -3.97
N ARG A 21 5.06 -0.26 -4.77
CA ARG A 21 4.74 1.14 -4.99
C ARG A 21 3.27 1.16 -5.40
N THR A 22 2.40 1.35 -4.42
CA THR A 22 0.96 1.40 -4.59
C THR A 22 0.66 2.84 -4.93
N GLY A 23 1.13 3.24 -6.12
CA GLY A 23 0.63 4.42 -6.78
C GLY A 23 -0.81 4.17 -7.25
N PRO A 24 -1.42 5.15 -7.93
CA PRO A 24 -2.67 4.91 -8.64
C PRO A 24 -2.61 3.56 -9.39
N ASP A 25 -1.54 3.29 -10.12
CA ASP A 25 -1.38 2.09 -10.94
C ASP A 25 -1.54 0.75 -10.18
N GLY A 26 -1.35 0.76 -8.86
CA GLY A 26 -1.56 -0.39 -7.98
C GLY A 26 -3.02 -0.68 -7.60
N PHE A 27 -3.96 0.15 -8.06
CA PHE A 27 -5.40 0.02 -7.80
C PHE A 27 -6.21 -0.01 -9.09
N GLY A 28 -7.29 -0.79 -9.08
CA GLY A 28 -8.23 -0.86 -10.18
C GLY A 28 -9.26 0.26 -10.13
N VAL A 29 -9.86 0.54 -11.29
CA VAL A 29 -11.02 1.41 -11.39
C VAL A 29 -12.17 0.78 -10.60
N GLY A 30 -12.69 1.51 -9.62
CA GLY A 30 -13.81 1.08 -8.76
C GLY A 30 -15.16 1.31 -9.43
N ARG A 31 -16.25 1.15 -8.67
CA ARG A 31 -17.62 1.31 -9.18
C ARG A 31 -17.92 2.70 -9.79
N GLY A 32 -17.20 3.74 -9.39
CA GLY A 32 -17.36 5.10 -9.89
C GLY A 32 -16.59 5.44 -11.18
N GLY A 33 -15.92 4.47 -11.81
CA GLY A 33 -15.16 4.72 -13.04
C GLY A 33 -13.86 5.50 -12.80
N ILE A 34 -13.18 5.86 -13.90
CA ILE A 34 -11.87 6.50 -13.88
C ILE A 34 -11.93 7.86 -13.16
N ALA A 35 -12.99 8.65 -13.41
CA ALA A 35 -13.13 9.96 -12.80
C ALA A 35 -13.26 9.91 -11.26
N ALA A 36 -13.97 8.92 -10.71
CA ALA A 36 -14.01 8.73 -9.26
C ALA A 36 -12.64 8.31 -8.73
N TYR A 37 -11.99 7.37 -9.39
CA TYR A 37 -10.65 6.90 -9.03
C TYR A 37 -9.60 8.02 -9.01
N GLU A 38 -9.59 8.93 -9.98
CA GLU A 38 -8.63 10.03 -10.00
C GLU A 38 -8.86 11.02 -8.85
N ARG A 39 -10.12 11.38 -8.59
CA ARG A 39 -10.49 12.27 -7.47
C ARG A 39 -10.16 11.63 -6.12
N ASP A 40 -10.55 10.36 -5.95
CA ASP A 40 -10.32 9.59 -4.73
C ASP A 40 -8.82 9.37 -4.52
N GLY A 41 -8.07 9.14 -5.59
CA GLY A 41 -6.61 9.07 -5.57
C GLY A 41 -5.97 10.35 -5.05
N VAL A 42 -6.40 11.55 -5.48
CA VAL A 42 -5.89 12.82 -4.94
C VAL A 42 -6.21 12.94 -3.45
N PHE A 43 -7.45 12.67 -3.06
CA PHE A 43 -7.87 12.73 -1.67
C PHE A 43 -7.06 11.78 -0.78
N CYS A 44 -6.96 10.51 -1.15
CA CYS A 44 -6.25 9.49 -0.39
C CYS A 44 -4.75 9.79 -0.26
N ARG A 45 -4.14 10.47 -1.25
CA ARG A 45 -2.74 10.93 -1.13
C ARG A 45 -2.59 12.00 -0.06
N MET A 46 -3.51 12.97 -0.01
CA MET A 46 -3.49 14.00 1.04
C MET A 46 -3.74 13.40 2.43
N GLU A 47 -4.70 12.47 2.53
CA GLU A 47 -5.01 11.78 3.78
C GLU A 47 -3.82 10.93 4.27
N ALA A 48 -3.13 10.23 3.35
CA ALA A 48 -1.94 9.46 3.69
C ALA A 48 -0.75 10.35 4.09
N GLN A 49 -0.65 11.56 3.53
CA GLN A 49 0.41 12.52 3.83
C GLN A 49 0.23 13.19 5.20
N ALA A 50 -1.01 13.48 5.61
CA ALA A 50 -1.26 14.23 6.85
C ALA A 50 -0.62 13.59 8.12
N PRO A 51 -0.66 12.26 8.34
CA PRO A 51 0.04 11.63 9.46
C PRO A 51 1.57 11.72 9.36
N LEU A 52 2.13 11.68 8.14
CA LEU A 52 3.59 11.81 7.95
C LEU A 52 4.10 13.21 8.28
N ASP A 53 3.23 14.21 8.14
CA ASP A 53 3.55 15.61 8.41
C ASP A 53 3.25 16.01 9.86
N SER A 54 2.40 15.28 10.58
CA SER A 54 1.99 15.62 11.95
C SER A 54 2.56 14.70 13.03
N ASP A 55 2.86 13.44 12.72
CA ASP A 55 3.44 12.50 13.69
C ASP A 55 4.97 12.63 13.72
N VAL A 56 5.50 13.16 14.82
CA VAL A 56 6.94 13.33 15.08
C VAL A 56 7.69 12.02 14.90
N ARG A 57 7.11 10.88 15.30
CA ARG A 57 7.77 9.57 15.15
C ARG A 57 7.94 9.20 13.68
N LEU A 58 6.97 9.56 12.83
CA LEU A 58 7.05 9.33 11.39
C LEU A 58 7.98 10.35 10.71
N GLN A 59 8.08 11.57 11.22
CA GLN A 59 9.03 12.56 10.71
C GLN A 59 10.49 12.14 10.95
N GLU A 60 10.79 11.60 12.13
CA GLU A 60 12.12 11.08 12.51
C GLU A 60 12.41 9.69 11.91
N ALA A 61 11.39 9.01 11.39
CA ALA A 61 11.55 7.70 10.81
C ALA A 61 12.38 7.73 9.52
N THR A 62 13.01 6.60 9.21
CA THR A 62 13.73 6.44 7.96
C THR A 62 12.82 6.66 6.75
N ARG A 63 13.40 7.09 5.63
CA ARG A 63 12.68 7.25 4.36
C ARG A 63 11.87 5.99 3.98
N TYR A 64 12.41 4.81 4.25
CA TYR A 64 11.72 3.55 4.00
C TYR A 64 10.48 3.37 4.89
N ALA A 65 10.60 3.61 6.19
CA ALA A 65 9.48 3.50 7.13
C ALA A 65 8.35 4.49 6.81
N ARG A 66 8.71 5.73 6.44
CA ARG A 66 7.77 6.75 5.95
C ARG A 66 7.02 6.30 4.70
N ASN A 67 7.75 5.80 3.69
CA ASN A 67 7.13 5.28 2.47
C ASN A 67 6.20 4.08 2.76
N ARG A 68 6.58 3.21 3.69
CA ARG A 68 5.74 2.09 4.11
C ARG A 68 4.44 2.58 4.75
N ALA A 69 4.53 3.53 5.67
CA ALA A 69 3.35 4.11 6.32
C ALA A 69 2.43 4.80 5.30
N TYR A 70 3.00 5.62 4.41
CA TYR A 70 2.27 6.27 3.32
C TYR A 70 1.48 5.26 2.48
N ASN A 71 2.14 4.21 1.98
CA ASN A 71 1.50 3.22 1.12
C ASN A 71 0.39 2.45 1.84
N GLN A 72 0.56 2.16 3.13
CA GLN A 72 -0.48 1.50 3.94
C GLN A 72 -1.71 2.39 4.11
N LEU A 73 -1.51 3.67 4.45
CA LEU A 73 -2.60 4.63 4.62
C LEU A 73 -3.34 4.89 3.29
N PHE A 74 -2.58 5.10 2.21
CA PHE A 74 -3.14 5.28 0.87
C PHE A 74 -3.96 4.06 0.44
N ALA A 75 -3.41 2.86 0.61
CA ALA A 75 -4.08 1.62 0.24
C ALA A 75 -5.39 1.40 1.01
N ARG A 76 -5.39 1.74 2.30
CA ARG A 76 -6.59 1.67 3.13
C ARG A 76 -7.67 2.62 2.61
N CYS A 77 -7.35 3.89 2.38
CA CYS A 77 -8.31 4.87 1.87
C CYS A 77 -8.89 4.45 0.50
N MET A 78 -8.04 4.02 -0.43
CA MET A 78 -8.51 3.55 -1.75
C MET A 78 -9.45 2.35 -1.62
N THR A 79 -9.13 1.39 -0.75
CA THR A 79 -9.98 0.21 -0.52
C THR A 79 -11.31 0.60 0.12
N GLU A 80 -11.32 1.49 1.11
CA GLU A 80 -12.54 2.01 1.76
C GLU A 80 -13.43 2.77 0.76
N ARG A 81 -12.84 3.42 -0.24
CA ARG A 81 -13.56 4.07 -1.36
C ARG A 81 -14.00 3.10 -2.47
N GLY A 82 -13.76 1.80 -2.31
CA GLY A 82 -14.21 0.78 -3.25
C GLY A 82 -13.31 0.60 -4.47
N HIS A 83 -12.04 1.00 -4.39
CA HIS A 83 -11.02 0.69 -5.38
C HIS A 83 -10.26 -0.57 -4.98
N PRO A 84 -10.40 -1.68 -5.74
CA PRO A 84 -9.72 -2.92 -5.38
C PRO A 84 -8.21 -2.80 -5.66
N PRO A 85 -7.36 -3.38 -4.80
CA PRO A 85 -5.94 -3.49 -5.12
C PRO A 85 -5.77 -4.36 -6.37
N ARG A 86 -4.92 -3.91 -7.30
CA ARG A 86 -4.53 -4.70 -8.46
C ARG A 86 -3.38 -5.62 -8.07
N SER A 87 -3.48 -6.87 -8.49
CA SER A 87 -2.36 -7.79 -8.41
C SER A 87 -1.22 -7.27 -9.30
N TYR A 88 0.01 -7.23 -8.77
CA TYR A 88 1.20 -6.67 -9.45
C TYR A 88 1.42 -7.18 -10.90
N TRP A 89 1.03 -8.42 -11.19
CA TRP A 89 1.12 -9.04 -12.53
C TRP A 89 0.04 -8.57 -13.52
N ARG A 90 -0.93 -7.76 -13.08
CA ARG A 90 -1.99 -7.15 -13.90
C ARG A 90 -1.88 -5.61 -13.94
N ASN A 91 -0.68 -5.06 -13.73
CA ASN A 91 -0.37 -3.67 -14.04
C ASN A 91 -0.32 -3.44 -15.55
N VAL A 92 -1.43 -3.72 -16.24
CA VAL A 92 -1.66 -3.25 -17.59
C VAL A 92 -2.28 -1.87 -17.43
N LEU A 93 -1.49 -0.84 -17.74
CA LEU A 93 -1.99 0.53 -17.87
C LEU A 93 -3.18 0.53 -18.86
N PRO A 94 -4.22 1.35 -18.67
CA PRO A 94 -5.19 1.56 -19.74
C PRO A 94 -4.43 2.17 -20.94
N GLY A 95 -4.39 1.45 -22.06
CA GLY A 95 -3.69 1.87 -23.29
C GLY A 95 -2.71 0.85 -23.92
N GLY A 96 -2.67 -0.38 -23.42
CA GLY A 96 -2.01 -1.51 -24.12
C GLY A 96 -2.88 -2.08 -25.24
#